data_AF-A0A923QHR2-F1
#
_entry.id   AF-A0A923QHR2-F1
#
_cell.length_a   1.000
_cell.length_b   1.000
_cell.length_c   1.000
_cell.angle_alpha   90.00
_cell.angle_beta   90.00
_cell.angle_gamma   90.00
#
_symmetry.space_group_name_H-M   'P 1'
#
loop_
_entity.id
_entity.type
_entity.pdbx_description
1 polymer ?
#
loop_
_entity_poly.entity_id
_entity_poly.type
_entity_poly.pdbx_seq_one_letter_code
_entity_poly.pdbx_strand_id
1 'polypeptide(L)'
;MNLKSRFWADLTTRDFAQLMASGEAAQTIAVLPVAAIEQHGPHLPLSVDTTLVEGIIISSFPHIPSGVNVLFLPTQQVGKSNEH
;
A
#
# COMPACT_ATOMS: atom_id res chain seq x y z
N MET A 1 -2.28 17.99 7.26
CA MET A 1 -2.93 18.22 5.95
C MET A 1 -3.60 16.92 5.53
N ASN A 2 -4.76 16.95 4.85
CA ASN A 2 -5.37 15.70 4.37
C ASN A 2 -4.73 15.34 3.03
N LEU A 3 -4.08 14.17 2.92
CA LEU A 3 -3.45 13.72 1.69
C LEU A 3 -4.50 13.56 0.59
N LYS A 4 -4.18 13.98 -0.64
CA LYS A 4 -5.09 13.84 -1.81
C LYS A 4 -5.38 12.37 -2.17
N SER A 5 -4.49 11.46 -1.79
CA SER A 5 -4.60 10.02 -1.94
C SER A 5 -3.82 9.31 -0.84
N ARG A 6 -4.24 8.09 -0.51
CA ARG A 6 -3.50 7.17 0.37
C ARG A 6 -2.51 6.29 -0.39
N PHE A 7 -2.51 6.35 -1.72
CA PHE A 7 -1.55 5.63 -2.55
C PHE A 7 -0.36 6.51 -2.87
N TRP A 8 0.84 5.99 -2.59
CA TRP A 8 2.10 6.69 -2.83
C TRP A 8 2.23 7.13 -4.29
N ALA A 9 1.86 6.25 -5.23
CA ALA A 9 2.00 6.49 -6.66
C ALA A 9 1.15 7.65 -7.21
N ASP A 10 0.10 8.05 -6.48
CA ASP A 10 -0.75 9.17 -6.87
C ASP A 10 -0.14 10.53 -6.48
N LEU A 11 0.87 10.53 -5.60
CA LEU A 11 1.54 11.75 -5.14
C LEU A 11 2.57 12.25 -6.15
N THR A 12 2.73 13.56 -6.19
CA THR A 12 3.75 14.26 -6.97
C THR A 12 4.88 14.73 -6.06
N THR A 13 6.00 15.14 -6.66
CA THR A 13 7.10 15.78 -5.93
C THR A 13 6.67 17.03 -5.15
N ARG A 14 5.65 17.76 -5.63
CA ARG A 14 5.10 18.93 -4.92
C ARG A 14 4.35 18.53 -3.64
N ASP A 15 3.63 17.41 -3.66
CA ASP A 15 2.94 16.90 -2.47
C ASP A 15 3.96 16.51 -1.39
N PHE A 16 5.04 15.82 -1.77
CA PHE A 16 6.13 15.50 -0.85
C PHE A 16 6.87 16.74 -0.34
N ALA A 17 7.10 17.75 -1.18
CA ALA A 17 7.70 19.01 -0.75
C ALA A 17 6.85 19.71 0.34
N GLN A 18 5.51 19.68 0.20
CA GLN A 18 4.61 20.21 1.21
C GLN A 18 4.67 19.43 2.52
N LEU A 19 4.69 18.09 2.47
CA LEU A 19 4.85 17.24 3.65
C LEU A 19 6.17 17.49 4.39
N MET A 20 7.26 17.71 3.65
CA MET A 20 8.56 18.04 4.24
C MET A 20 8.53 19.42 4.91
N ALA A 21 7.97 20.43 4.23
CA ALA A 21 7.89 21.80 4.76
C ALA A 21 6.99 21.90 6.01
N SER A 22 5.93 21.08 6.09
CA SER A 22 5.05 21.03 7.27
C SER A 22 5.61 20.20 8.42
N GLY A 23 6.68 19.43 8.20
CA GLY A 23 7.21 18.46 9.16
C GLY A 23 6.42 17.14 9.25
N GLU A 24 5.30 17.02 8.53
CA GLU A 24 4.44 15.82 8.53
C GLU A 24 5.10 14.62 7.83
N ALA A 25 6.10 14.87 6.97
CA ALA A 25 6.87 13.80 6.33
C ALA A 25 7.49 12.84 7.35
N ALA A 26 8.03 13.37 8.46
CA ALA A 26 8.65 12.56 9.51
C ALA A 26 7.65 11.65 10.25
N GLN A 27 6.36 12.02 10.24
CA GLN A 27 5.28 11.29 10.91
C GLN A 27 4.46 10.44 9.94
N THR A 28 4.80 10.44 8.65
CA THR A 28 4.07 9.69 7.63
C THR A 28 4.56 8.24 7.62
N ILE A 29 3.63 7.31 7.73
CA ILE A 29 3.91 5.87 7.72
C ILE A 29 3.84 5.39 6.27
N ALA A 30 4.96 4.90 5.74
CA ALA A 30 4.99 4.17 4.48
C ALA A 30 4.71 2.68 4.74
N VAL A 31 3.72 2.13 4.07
CA VAL A 31 3.39 0.70 4.13
C VAL A 31 3.76 0.08 2.80
N LEU A 32 4.65 -0.93 2.80
CA LEU A 32 4.94 -1.76 1.64
C LEU A 32 4.09 -3.04 1.72
N PRO A 33 3.05 -3.18 0.88
CA PRO A 33 2.36 -4.45 0.76
C PRO A 33 3.26 -5.44 0.03
N VAL A 34 3.43 -6.65 0.58
CA VAL A 34 4.21 -7.73 -0.03
C VAL A 34 3.28 -8.92 -0.23
N ALA A 35 3.30 -9.46 -1.44
CA ALA A 35 2.47 -10.57 -1.88
C ALA A 35 3.25 -11.44 -2.89
N ALA A 36 2.57 -12.40 -3.51
CA ALA A 36 3.09 -13.19 -4.61
C ALA A 36 2.08 -13.27 -5.77
N ILE A 37 2.60 -13.71 -6.92
CA ILE A 37 1.84 -14.31 -8.00
C ILE A 37 2.32 -15.76 -8.08
N GLU A 38 1.54 -16.70 -7.53
CA GLU A 38 1.96 -18.08 -7.29
C GLU A 38 0.82 -19.10 -7.44
N GLN A 39 1.13 -20.40 -7.45
CA GLN A 39 0.20 -21.46 -7.81
C GLN A 39 -0.75 -21.83 -6.66
N HIS A 40 -2.02 -21.42 -6.70
CA HIS A 40 -3.03 -21.81 -5.71
C HIS A 40 -3.89 -23.02 -6.13
N GLY A 41 -3.28 -24.02 -6.77
CA GLY A 41 -3.96 -25.21 -7.30
C GLY A 41 -4.91 -24.91 -8.48
N PRO A 42 -5.75 -25.87 -8.91
CA PRO A 42 -6.52 -25.76 -10.16
C PRO A 42 -7.80 -24.91 -10.04
N HIS A 43 -8.10 -24.36 -8.87
CA HIS A 43 -9.40 -23.76 -8.54
C HIS A 43 -9.33 -22.25 -8.26
N LEU A 44 -8.12 -21.69 -8.15
CA LEU A 44 -7.91 -20.28 -7.87
C LEU A 44 -6.91 -19.67 -8.88
N PRO A 45 -7.04 -18.36 -9.18
CA PRO A 45 -6.04 -17.64 -9.96
C PRO A 45 -4.68 -17.58 -9.25
N LEU A 46 -3.61 -17.28 -10.00
CA LEU A 46 -2.28 -17.12 -9.39
C LEU A 46 -2.14 -15.84 -8.56
N SER A 47 -3.10 -14.94 -8.64
CA SER A 47 -3.05 -13.60 -8.05
C SER A 47 -3.68 -13.53 -6.66
N VAL A 48 -3.99 -14.65 -5.99
CA VAL A 48 -4.78 -14.63 -4.75
C VAL A 48 -4.14 -13.73 -3.70
N ASP A 49 -2.85 -13.89 -3.43
CA ASP A 49 -2.14 -13.07 -2.44
C ASP A 49 -2.22 -11.58 -2.74
N THR A 50 -1.95 -11.21 -3.99
CA THR A 50 -2.03 -9.81 -4.46
C THR A 50 -3.47 -9.28 -4.34
N THR A 51 -4.45 -10.08 -4.72
CA THR A 51 -5.88 -9.71 -4.66
C THR A 51 -6.33 -9.48 -3.22
N LEU A 52 -5.91 -10.36 -2.30
CA LEU A 52 -6.27 -10.28 -0.89
C LEU A 52 -5.63 -9.06 -0.24
N VAL A 53 -4.34 -8.81 -0.47
CA VAL A 53 -3.67 -7.67 0.16
C VAL A 53 -4.24 -6.34 -0.34
N GLU A 54 -4.57 -6.23 -1.63
CA GLU A 54 -5.24 -5.04 -2.18
C GLU A 54 -6.62 -4.83 -1.55
N GLY A 55 -7.40 -5.90 -1.37
CA GLY A 55 -8.67 -5.85 -0.65
C GLY A 55 -8.53 -5.41 0.81
N ILE A 56 -7.51 -5.90 1.51
CA ILE A 56 -7.19 -5.51 2.91
C ILE A 56 -6.83 -4.03 2.98
N ILE A 57 -6.01 -3.52 2.06
CA ILE A 57 -5.63 -2.10 2.02
C ILE A 57 -6.87 -1.21 1.94
N ILE A 58 -7.76 -1.45 0.97
CA ILE A 58 -8.99 -0.67 0.82
C ILE A 58 -9.88 -0.79 2.06
N SER A 59 -10.03 -2.00 2.60
CA SER A 59 -10.84 -2.26 3.78
C SER A 59 -10.28 -1.60 5.05
N SER A 60 -8.97 -1.30 5.08
CA SER A 60 -8.32 -0.63 6.21
C SER A 60 -8.62 0.86 6.30
N PHE A 61 -9.02 1.52 5.20
CA PHE A 61 -9.21 2.97 5.14
C PHE A 61 -10.15 3.55 6.22
N PRO A 62 -11.34 2.97 6.51
CA PRO A 62 -12.21 3.47 7.57
C PRO A 62 -11.63 3.25 8.99
N HIS A 63 -10.62 2.41 9.15
CA HIS A 63 -9.98 2.12 10.44
C HIS A 63 -8.77 3.00 10.73
N ILE A 64 -8.28 3.78 9.75
CA ILE A 64 -7.16 4.70 9.93
C ILE A 64 -7.67 6.01 10.56
N PRO A 65 -7.16 6.41 11.74
CA PRO A 65 -7.55 7.68 12.36
C PRO A 65 -7.22 8.88 11.47
N SER A 66 -8.05 9.92 11.51
CA SER A 66 -7.95 11.11 10.64
C SER A 66 -6.64 11.90 10.79
N GLY A 67 -5.92 11.75 11.90
CA GLY A 67 -4.62 12.39 12.15
C GLY A 67 -3.40 11.56 11.74
N VAL A 68 -3.59 10.37 11.19
CA VAL A 68 -2.48 9.48 10.80
C VAL A 68 -2.31 9.47 9.29
N ASN A 69 -1.15 9.93 8.84
CA ASN A 69 -0.75 9.86 7.44
C ASN A 69 -0.18 8.47 7.16
N VAL A 70 -0.88 7.71 6.34
CA VAL A 70 -0.43 6.40 5.84
C VAL A 70 -0.40 6.47 4.32
N LEU A 71 0.74 6.12 3.74
CA LEU A 71 0.94 5.99 2.30
C LEU A 71 1.26 4.53 1.96
N PHE A 72 0.39 3.91 1.18
CA PHE A 72 0.61 2.58 0.64
C PHE A 72 1.48 2.67 -0.62
N LEU A 73 2.64 2.03 -0.58
CA LEU A 73 3.51 1.84 -1.72
C LEU A 73 2.84 0.87 -2.72
N PRO A 74 3.30 0.83 -3.99
CA PRO A 74 2.89 -0.22 -4.91
C PRO A 74 3.13 -1.60 -4.30
N THR A 75 2.14 -2.50 -4.41
CA THR A 75 2.27 -3.87 -3.94
C THR A 75 3.47 -4.55 -4.61
N GLN A 76 4.36 -5.13 -3.80
CA GLN A 76 5.40 -6.04 -4.29
C GLN A 76 4.73 -7.38 -4.62
N GLN A 77 4.31 -7.53 -5.87
CA GLN A 77 3.56 -8.70 -6.35
C GLN A 77 4.47 -9.91 -6.65
N VAL A 78 5.78 -9.71 -6.75
CA VAL A 78 6.75 -10.81 -6.93
C VAL A 78 7.43 -11.08 -5.60
N GLY A 79 6.97 -12.12 -4.92
CA GLY A 79 7.49 -12.59 -3.64
C GLY A 79 8.40 -13.80 -3.78
N LYS A 80 8.74 -14.42 -2.63
CA LYS A 80 9.42 -15.71 -2.58
C LYS A 80 8.37 -16.80 -2.38
N SER A 81 8.31 -17.74 -3.30
CA SER A 81 7.28 -18.79 -3.38
C SER A 81 7.91 -20.16 -3.63
N ASN A 82 8.90 -20.57 -2.83
CA ASN A 82 9.74 -21.74 -3.12
C ASN A 82 8.98 -23.08 -3.08
N GLU A 83 7.83 -23.08 -2.43
CA GLU A 83 6.86 -24.16 -2.33
C GLU A 83 6.03 -24.35 -3.62
N HIS A 84 6.20 -23.46 -4.61
CA HIS A 84 5.52 -23.45 -5.91
C HIS A 84 6.50 -23.52 -7.09
#